data_AF-A0A3N0C5S4-F1
#
_entry.id   AF-A0A3N0C5S4-F1
#
_cell.length_a   1.000
_cell.length_b   1.000
_cell.length_c   1.000
_cell.angle_alpha   90.00
_cell.angle_beta   90.00
_cell.angle_gamma   90.00
#
_symmetry.space_group_name_H-M   'P 1'
#
loop_
_entity.id
_entity.type
_entity.pdbx_description
1 polymer ?
#
loop_
_entity_poly.entity_id
_entity_poly.type
_entity_poly.pdbx_seq_one_letter_code
_entity_poly.pdbx_strand_id
1 'polypeptide(L)'
;MTSPASAQTAGNTWPRLINALINGTDLSAGDTEWAMNSIMSGDASPVQVGGFLVALRSKGETVDELVGLVDAMLAHANPIDVAGEKLDIVGTGGDQQNTVNISTMAALIAAGAGARVVKHGNRASSSASGSADVLEVLGVRLDLPIPRVALNAEEAGITFCFAQAFHPSMRHAAVARRELGVPTAFNFLGPMTNPAHVQASAVGVANERMAPLVAGVLARRGGRGLVFRGHDGLDELTTTGPSKVWEIRNGHVTESMFDPRMLGIRKATLEDLRGGDAAANAAVVRAVLAGAPGPAADAALLNAAAGLVAFDLDAVGPFEERMAAAFKRAEESVSSGAAAEVLDRWVSLSRD
;
A
#
# COMPACT_ATOMS: atom_id res chain seq x y z
N MET A 1 10.32 22.62 27.18
CA MET A 1 11.23 21.47 27.21
C MET A 1 11.43 21.03 25.77
N THR A 2 12.57 21.38 25.19
CA THR A 2 12.93 21.09 23.79
C THR A 2 13.23 19.61 23.63
N SER A 3 12.55 18.97 22.69
CA SER A 3 12.70 17.54 22.38
C SER A 3 14.12 17.25 21.85
N PRO A 4 14.74 16.09 22.16
CA PRO A 4 16.13 15.81 21.80
C PRO A 4 16.40 15.61 20.29
N ALA A 5 15.36 15.59 19.46
CA ALA A 5 15.46 15.25 18.03
C ALA A 5 16.04 16.36 17.14
N SER A 6 16.12 17.61 17.61
CA SER A 6 16.52 18.75 16.77
C SER A 6 18.03 19.02 16.69
N ALA A 7 18.90 18.14 17.21
CA ALA A 7 20.32 18.43 17.41
C ALA A 7 21.30 17.78 16.41
N GLN A 8 20.84 17.09 15.35
CA GLN A 8 21.74 16.38 14.40
C GLN A 8 21.73 16.89 12.94
N THR A 9 21.04 17.99 12.62
CA THR A 9 20.97 18.51 11.23
C THR A 9 22.15 19.40 10.83
N ALA A 10 22.95 19.89 11.79
CA ALA A 10 24.09 20.77 11.53
C ALA A 10 25.31 19.98 11.02
N GLY A 11 25.28 19.50 9.77
CA GLY A 11 26.42 18.81 9.14
C GLY A 11 26.09 17.84 8.00
N ASN A 12 24.83 17.73 7.59
CA ASN A 12 24.45 16.79 6.52
C ASN A 12 24.87 17.34 5.15
N THR A 13 25.56 16.50 4.38
CA THR A 13 25.96 16.78 3.00
C THR A 13 25.85 15.50 2.17
N TRP A 14 25.57 15.64 0.87
CA TRP A 14 25.49 14.50 -0.05
C TRP A 14 26.75 13.62 -0.04
N PRO A 15 28.00 14.16 -0.10
CA PRO A 15 29.19 13.35 -0.02
C PRO A 15 29.30 12.55 1.28
N ARG A 16 28.93 13.13 2.42
CA ARG A 16 28.97 12.42 3.71
C ARG A 16 28.00 11.25 3.72
N LEU A 17 26.75 11.47 3.33
CA LEU A 17 25.71 10.43 3.36
C LEU A 17 26.01 9.31 2.36
N ILE A 18 26.36 9.65 1.12
CA ILE A 18 26.69 8.65 0.09
C ILE A 18 27.94 7.86 0.49
N ASN A 19 28.98 8.52 1.03
CA ASN A 19 30.19 7.82 1.49
C ASN A 19 29.90 6.87 2.67
N ALA A 20 29.03 7.25 3.61
CA ALA A 20 28.61 6.35 4.68
C ALA A 20 27.94 5.08 4.12
N LEU A 21 27.02 5.24 3.16
CA LEU A 21 26.34 4.13 2.52
C LEU A 21 27.30 3.23 1.71
N ILE A 22 28.25 3.81 0.97
CA ILE A 22 29.29 3.06 0.24
C ILE A 22 30.15 2.23 1.20
N ASN A 23 30.43 2.74 2.40
CA ASN A 23 31.17 2.04 3.43
C ASN A 23 30.32 1.04 4.24
N GLY A 24 29.07 0.79 3.83
CA GLY A 24 28.16 -0.14 4.51
C GLY A 24 27.67 0.36 5.88
N THR A 25 27.73 1.66 6.13
CA THR A 25 27.29 2.27 7.39
C THR A 25 25.83 2.70 7.31
N ASP A 26 25.03 2.29 8.30
CA ASP A 26 23.64 2.71 8.41
C ASP A 26 23.53 4.21 8.71
N LEU A 27 22.57 4.85 8.06
CA LEU A 27 22.20 6.22 8.33
C LEU A 27 21.14 6.28 9.43
N SER A 28 21.13 7.38 10.18
CA SER A 28 20.05 7.65 11.13
C SER A 28 18.76 8.05 10.40
N ALA A 29 17.61 7.99 11.09
CA ALA A 29 16.35 8.52 10.54
C ALA A 29 16.47 10.02 10.17
N GLY A 30 17.18 10.82 10.97
CA GLY A 30 17.39 12.24 10.67
C GLY A 30 18.28 12.48 9.43
N ASP A 31 19.21 11.57 9.14
CA ASP A 31 20.03 11.62 7.93
C ASP A 31 19.19 11.38 6.68
N THR A 32 18.34 10.35 6.69
CA THR A 32 17.48 10.03 5.55
C THR A 32 16.32 11.01 5.40
N GLU A 33 15.82 11.57 6.50
CA GLU A 33 14.86 12.69 6.49
C GLU A 33 15.47 13.92 5.81
N TRP A 34 16.72 14.28 6.15
CA TRP A 34 17.42 15.38 5.49
C TRP A 34 17.61 15.11 3.98
N ALA A 35 18.04 13.89 3.63
CA ALA A 35 18.25 13.51 2.23
C ALA A 35 16.94 13.59 1.44
N MET A 36 15.85 13.07 2.00
CA MET A 36 14.54 13.09 1.38
C MET A 36 13.99 14.52 1.26
N ASN A 37 14.16 15.39 2.27
CA ASN A 37 13.78 16.79 2.18
C ASN A 37 14.52 17.54 1.07
N SER A 38 15.82 17.29 0.90
CA SER A 38 16.61 17.87 -0.20
C SER A 38 16.14 17.35 -1.57
N ILE A 39 15.75 16.08 -1.67
CA ILE A 39 15.14 15.52 -2.89
C ILE A 39 13.79 16.18 -3.17
N MET A 40 12.90 16.23 -2.18
CA MET A 40 11.52 16.73 -2.35
C MET A 40 11.46 18.24 -2.60
N SER A 41 12.46 19.00 -2.15
CA SER A 41 12.57 20.44 -2.43
C SER A 41 13.20 20.75 -3.80
N GLY A 42 13.75 19.74 -4.49
CA GLY A 42 14.43 19.91 -5.77
C GLY A 42 15.87 20.42 -5.67
N ASP A 43 16.45 20.42 -4.47
CA ASP A 43 17.83 20.87 -4.22
C ASP A 43 18.87 19.80 -4.58
N ALA A 44 18.45 18.54 -4.69
CA ALA A 44 19.30 17.41 -5.06
C ALA A 44 19.38 17.25 -6.59
N SER A 45 20.60 17.15 -7.12
CA SER A 45 20.78 16.82 -8.55
C SER A 45 20.38 15.37 -8.84
N PRO A 46 19.97 15.03 -10.08
CA PRO A 46 19.66 13.65 -10.45
C PRO A 46 20.80 12.66 -10.14
N VAL A 47 22.07 13.09 -10.24
CA VAL A 47 23.24 12.29 -9.90
C VAL A 47 23.32 12.01 -8.39
N GLN A 48 23.03 13.00 -7.54
CA GLN A 48 22.99 12.82 -6.09
C GLN A 48 21.85 11.87 -5.69
N VAL A 49 20.66 12.06 -6.27
CA VAL A 49 19.52 11.15 -6.04
C VAL A 49 19.87 9.73 -6.48
N GLY A 50 20.43 9.57 -7.67
CA GLY A 50 20.82 8.27 -8.20
C GLY A 50 21.87 7.57 -7.33
N GLY A 51 22.94 8.29 -6.97
CA GLY A 51 24.01 7.78 -6.11
C GLY A 51 23.52 7.37 -4.73
N PHE A 52 22.66 8.18 -4.10
CA PHE A 52 22.05 7.85 -2.81
C PHE A 52 21.19 6.59 -2.90
N LEU A 53 20.31 6.49 -3.90
CA LEU A 53 19.39 5.37 -4.03
C LEU A 53 20.10 4.05 -4.33
N VAL A 54 21.13 4.07 -5.18
CA VAL A 54 21.94 2.88 -5.46
C VAL A 54 22.73 2.48 -4.22
N ALA A 55 23.42 3.42 -3.56
CA ALA A 55 24.22 3.11 -2.39
C ALA A 55 23.36 2.56 -1.23
N LEU A 56 22.20 3.17 -0.97
CA LEU A 56 21.26 2.72 0.05
C LEU A 56 20.73 1.32 -0.24
N ARG A 57 20.32 1.05 -1.49
CA ARG A 57 19.85 -0.27 -1.92
C ARG A 57 20.95 -1.33 -1.84
N SER A 58 22.17 -0.99 -2.25
CA SER A 58 23.32 -1.91 -2.21
C SER A 58 23.75 -2.24 -0.78
N LYS A 59 23.73 -1.27 0.14
CA LYS A 59 23.94 -1.51 1.57
C LYS A 59 22.83 -2.40 2.16
N GLY A 60 21.59 -2.13 1.77
CA GLY A 60 20.39 -2.68 2.36
C GLY A 60 19.79 -1.70 3.38
N GLU A 61 18.54 -1.32 3.16
CA GLU A 61 17.78 -0.40 4.00
C GLU A 61 17.54 -0.95 5.41
N THR A 62 17.52 -0.06 6.41
CA THR A 62 17.02 -0.35 7.76
C THR A 62 15.66 0.28 8.00
N VAL A 63 15.00 -0.12 9.11
CA VAL A 63 13.73 0.50 9.52
C VAL A 63 13.90 2.00 9.80
N ASP A 64 14.99 2.41 10.47
CA ASP A 64 15.21 3.82 10.81
C ASP A 64 15.43 4.68 9.56
N GLU A 65 16.18 4.16 8.59
CA GLU A 65 16.39 4.83 7.30
C GLU A 65 15.07 5.03 6.57
N LEU A 66 14.23 3.99 6.51
CA LEU A 66 12.91 4.06 5.87
C LEU A 66 11.95 5.00 6.60
N VAL A 67 11.98 5.04 7.94
CA VAL A 67 11.17 5.98 8.73
C VAL A 67 11.49 7.42 8.33
N GLY A 68 12.77 7.81 8.30
CA GLY A 68 13.16 9.17 7.88
C GLY A 68 12.73 9.51 6.45
N LEU A 69 12.82 8.55 5.52
CA LEU A 69 12.33 8.73 4.15
C LEU A 69 10.80 8.91 4.11
N VAL A 70 10.05 8.12 4.87
CA VAL A 70 8.58 8.17 4.92
C VAL A 70 8.08 9.46 5.55
N ASP A 71 8.67 9.87 6.67
CA ASP A 71 8.23 11.06 7.41
C ASP A 71 8.47 12.34 6.60
N ALA A 72 9.62 12.46 5.95
CA ALA A 72 9.87 13.55 5.01
C ALA A 72 8.92 13.52 3.81
N MET A 73 8.65 12.34 3.21
CA MET A 73 7.74 12.26 2.07
C MET A 73 6.31 12.69 2.44
N LEU A 74 5.84 12.34 3.64
CA LEU A 74 4.54 12.79 4.14
C LEU A 74 4.50 14.27 4.49
N ALA A 75 5.60 14.84 5.01
CA ALA A 75 5.69 16.28 5.27
C ALA A 75 5.60 17.13 3.99
N HIS A 76 5.97 16.56 2.83
CA HIS A 76 5.85 17.18 1.51
C HIS A 76 4.58 16.75 0.74
N ALA A 77 3.74 15.91 1.33
CA ALA A 77 2.48 15.50 0.72
C ALA A 77 1.42 16.60 0.87
N ASN A 78 0.46 16.64 -0.05
CA ASN A 78 -0.75 17.41 0.16
C ASN A 78 -1.62 16.66 1.19
N PRO A 79 -1.91 17.21 2.38
CA PRO A 79 -2.65 16.46 3.40
C PRO A 79 -4.13 16.34 3.03
N ILE A 80 -4.76 15.27 3.53
CA ILE A 80 -6.21 15.06 3.46
C ILE A 80 -6.69 14.63 4.84
N ASP A 81 -7.75 15.29 5.30
CA ASP A 81 -8.40 14.94 6.56
C ASP A 81 -9.67 14.13 6.27
N VAL A 82 -9.75 12.96 6.89
CA VAL A 82 -10.90 12.06 6.85
C VAL A 82 -11.08 11.53 8.26
N ALA A 83 -12.27 11.77 8.84
CA ALA A 83 -12.54 11.44 10.23
C ALA A 83 -12.54 9.93 10.51
N GLY A 84 -12.31 9.55 11.77
CA GLY A 84 -12.42 8.18 12.26
C GLY A 84 -11.30 7.23 11.81
N GLU A 85 -11.47 5.95 12.15
CA GLU A 85 -10.55 4.88 11.75
C GLU A 85 -10.58 4.69 10.23
N LYS A 86 -9.40 4.51 9.64
CA LYS A 86 -9.24 4.34 8.19
C LYS A 86 -8.36 3.14 7.87
N LEU A 87 -8.71 2.45 6.78
CA LEU A 87 -7.99 1.32 6.22
C LEU A 87 -7.39 1.68 4.86
N ASP A 88 -6.15 1.26 4.62
CA ASP A 88 -5.59 1.13 3.28
C ASP A 88 -5.35 -0.35 2.94
N ILE A 89 -5.63 -0.73 1.70
CA ILE A 89 -5.31 -2.06 1.16
C ILE A 89 -4.51 -1.80 -0.11
N VAL A 90 -3.20 -2.11 -0.09
CA VAL A 90 -2.27 -1.66 -1.12
C VAL A 90 -1.08 -2.60 -1.24
N GLY A 91 -0.50 -2.69 -2.44
CA GLY A 91 0.73 -3.43 -2.69
C GLY A 91 1.88 -2.49 -3.06
N THR A 92 3.12 -2.95 -2.91
CA THR A 92 4.29 -2.24 -3.45
C THR A 92 4.33 -2.26 -4.98
N GLY A 93 3.60 -3.18 -5.60
CA GLY A 93 3.75 -3.59 -6.99
C GLY A 93 5.11 -4.24 -7.24
N GLY A 94 5.42 -4.43 -8.53
CA GLY A 94 6.73 -4.90 -8.98
C GLY A 94 6.96 -6.41 -8.84
N ASP A 95 5.91 -7.20 -8.59
CA ASP A 95 5.93 -8.66 -8.64
C ASP A 95 6.11 -9.21 -10.08
N GLN A 96 5.82 -8.39 -11.09
CA GLN A 96 5.85 -8.70 -12.52
C GLN A 96 4.91 -9.83 -12.96
N GLN A 97 3.89 -10.15 -12.14
CA GLN A 97 2.97 -11.25 -12.42
C GLN A 97 1.72 -10.83 -13.20
N ASN A 98 1.49 -9.52 -13.36
CA ASN A 98 0.36 -8.96 -14.12
C ASN A 98 -1.00 -9.57 -13.71
N THR A 99 -1.25 -9.65 -12.41
CA THR A 99 -2.52 -10.16 -11.88
C THR A 99 -3.67 -9.17 -12.11
N VAL A 100 -4.90 -9.65 -11.94
CA VAL A 100 -6.08 -8.77 -11.79
C VAL A 100 -5.88 -7.85 -10.58
N ASN A 101 -6.55 -6.69 -10.53
CA ASN A 101 -6.34 -5.71 -9.46
C ASN A 101 -6.98 -6.14 -8.12
N ILE A 102 -6.39 -7.16 -7.47
CA ILE A 102 -6.86 -7.80 -6.24
C ILE A 102 -7.03 -6.78 -5.12
N SER A 103 -6.01 -5.98 -4.79
CA SER A 103 -6.14 -4.93 -3.77
C SER A 103 -7.21 -3.86 -4.06
N THR A 104 -7.65 -3.69 -5.31
CA THR A 104 -8.75 -2.76 -5.65
C THR A 104 -10.11 -3.41 -5.40
N MET A 105 -10.28 -4.68 -5.78
CA MET A 105 -11.48 -5.46 -5.43
C MET A 105 -11.60 -5.60 -3.92
N ALA A 106 -10.50 -5.95 -3.24
CA ALA A 106 -10.46 -6.11 -1.79
C ALA A 106 -10.85 -4.82 -1.04
N ALA A 107 -10.41 -3.66 -1.52
CA ALA A 107 -10.76 -2.36 -0.96
C ALA A 107 -12.28 -2.09 -1.03
N LEU A 108 -12.91 -2.37 -2.18
CA LEU A 108 -14.36 -2.22 -2.35
C LEU A 108 -15.15 -3.20 -1.48
N ILE A 109 -14.69 -4.45 -1.39
CA ILE A 109 -15.31 -5.48 -0.54
C ILE A 109 -15.20 -5.11 0.94
N ALA A 110 -14.03 -4.67 1.41
CA ALA A 110 -13.83 -4.22 2.78
C ALA A 110 -14.71 -3.01 3.11
N ALA A 111 -14.87 -2.07 2.18
CA ALA A 111 -15.77 -0.94 2.32
C ALA A 111 -17.24 -1.37 2.42
N GLY A 112 -17.68 -2.31 1.59
CA GLY A 112 -19.02 -2.91 1.69
C GLY A 112 -19.25 -3.67 3.01
N ALA A 113 -18.18 -4.18 3.62
CA ALA A 113 -18.20 -4.82 4.94
C ALA A 113 -18.11 -3.83 6.12
N GLY A 114 -18.17 -2.53 5.84
CA GLY A 114 -18.24 -1.44 6.83
C GLY A 114 -16.91 -0.80 7.20
N ALA A 115 -15.79 -1.16 6.57
CA ALA A 115 -14.54 -0.44 6.79
C ALA A 115 -14.53 0.89 6.04
N ARG A 116 -14.01 1.96 6.66
CA ARG A 116 -13.75 3.20 5.93
C ARG A 116 -12.40 3.08 5.21
N VAL A 117 -12.43 3.06 3.88
CA VAL A 117 -11.23 2.80 3.07
C VAL A 117 -10.70 4.09 2.46
N VAL A 118 -9.43 4.41 2.72
CA VAL A 118 -8.73 5.50 2.05
C VAL A 118 -7.55 4.89 1.31
N LYS A 119 -7.79 4.46 0.07
CA LYS A 119 -6.81 3.72 -0.71
C LYS A 119 -5.77 4.67 -1.30
N HIS A 120 -4.47 4.40 -1.08
CA HIS A 120 -3.40 5.08 -1.81
C HIS A 120 -3.01 4.27 -3.05
N GLY A 121 -2.79 4.93 -4.18
CA GLY A 121 -2.42 4.23 -5.39
C GLY A 121 -1.96 5.12 -6.54
N ASN A 122 -1.54 4.47 -7.61
CA ASN A 122 -1.02 5.12 -8.80
C ASN A 122 -1.44 4.36 -10.07
N ARG A 123 -1.10 4.92 -11.23
CA ARG A 123 -1.14 4.22 -12.52
C ARG A 123 -0.07 3.14 -12.57
N ALA A 124 -0.23 2.19 -13.49
CA ALA A 124 0.78 1.16 -13.73
C ALA A 124 2.17 1.77 -14.02
N SER A 125 3.20 1.23 -13.37
CA SER A 125 4.61 1.47 -13.75
C SER A 125 5.21 0.32 -14.55
N SER A 126 4.75 -0.91 -14.30
CA SER A 126 5.29 -2.14 -14.90
C SER A 126 4.22 -3.22 -15.17
N SER A 127 2.98 -3.03 -14.72
CA SER A 127 1.85 -3.92 -15.00
C SER A 127 1.07 -3.48 -16.25
N ALA A 128 0.21 -4.34 -16.77
CA ALA A 128 -0.71 -3.99 -17.86
C ALA A 128 -1.75 -2.92 -17.46
N SER A 129 -2.17 -2.87 -16.18
CA SER A 129 -3.04 -1.84 -15.64
C SER A 129 -2.82 -1.62 -14.14
N GLY A 130 -2.87 -0.37 -13.69
CA GLY A 130 -2.79 0.04 -12.29
C GLY A 130 -4.17 0.23 -11.68
N SER A 131 -4.22 0.44 -10.36
CA SER A 131 -5.47 0.69 -9.65
C SER A 131 -6.17 1.97 -10.14
N ALA A 132 -5.42 3.04 -10.42
CA ALA A 132 -5.98 4.26 -10.99
C ALA A 132 -6.61 4.02 -12.38
N ASP A 133 -5.95 3.25 -13.25
CA ASP A 133 -6.40 3.00 -14.62
C ASP A 133 -7.73 2.22 -14.63
N VAL A 134 -7.87 1.23 -13.74
CA VAL A 134 -9.11 0.45 -13.60
C VAL A 134 -10.24 1.28 -12.98
N LEU A 135 -9.96 2.10 -11.97
CA LEU A 135 -10.97 2.95 -11.33
C LEU A 135 -11.59 3.95 -12.31
N GLU A 136 -10.79 4.53 -13.21
CA GLU A 136 -11.29 5.41 -14.27
C GLU A 136 -12.24 4.68 -15.23
N VAL A 137 -11.90 3.45 -15.65
CA VAL A 137 -12.78 2.63 -16.48
C VAL A 137 -14.06 2.20 -15.74
N LEU A 138 -13.97 1.99 -14.43
CA LEU A 138 -15.14 1.75 -13.58
C LEU A 138 -16.04 3.00 -13.45
N GLY A 139 -15.54 4.17 -13.85
CA GLY A 139 -16.29 5.42 -13.92
C GLY A 139 -16.02 6.39 -12.77
N VAL A 140 -15.05 6.08 -11.90
CA VAL A 140 -14.62 6.94 -10.80
C VAL A 140 -13.76 8.06 -11.34
N ARG A 141 -14.11 9.30 -10.98
CA ARG A 141 -13.33 10.48 -11.32
C ARG A 141 -12.16 10.67 -10.35
N LEU A 142 -10.92 10.73 -10.86
CA LEU A 142 -9.70 10.83 -10.04
C LEU A 142 -9.09 12.25 -10.00
N ASP A 143 -9.50 13.14 -10.90
CA ASP A 143 -9.07 14.55 -10.96
C ASP A 143 -9.91 15.46 -10.05
N LEU A 144 -10.19 14.99 -8.83
CA LEU A 144 -10.98 15.74 -7.85
C LEU A 144 -10.11 16.65 -6.98
N PRO A 145 -10.61 17.85 -6.61
CA PRO A 145 -10.01 18.62 -5.53
C PRO A 145 -10.00 17.83 -4.21
N ILE A 146 -8.95 17.98 -3.39
CA ILE A 146 -8.76 17.23 -2.14
C ILE A 146 -9.99 17.23 -1.21
N PRO A 147 -10.71 18.35 -1.00
CA PRO A 147 -11.92 18.33 -0.17
C PRO A 147 -13.01 17.38 -0.71
N ARG A 148 -13.14 17.22 -2.03
CA ARG A 148 -14.07 16.25 -2.64
C ARG A 148 -13.56 14.82 -2.49
N VAL A 149 -12.25 14.60 -2.52
CA VAL A 149 -11.65 13.29 -2.22
C VAL A 149 -11.97 12.87 -0.78
N ALA A 150 -11.95 13.78 0.18
CA ALA A 150 -12.32 13.50 1.57
C ALA A 150 -13.80 13.12 1.72
N LEU A 151 -14.70 13.88 1.10
CA LEU A 151 -16.14 13.62 1.13
C LEU A 151 -16.51 12.23 0.58
N ASN A 152 -15.82 11.75 -0.45
CA ASN A 152 -16.04 10.38 -0.96
C ASN A 152 -15.81 9.32 0.14
N ALA A 153 -14.78 9.47 0.98
CA ALA A 153 -14.52 8.51 2.07
C ALA A 153 -15.61 8.55 3.15
N GLU A 154 -16.21 9.71 3.37
CA GLU A 154 -17.26 9.90 4.36
C GLU A 154 -18.61 9.37 3.87
N GLU A 155 -18.97 9.67 2.63
CA GLU A 155 -20.30 9.38 2.07
C GLU A 155 -20.39 8.04 1.34
N ALA A 156 -19.35 7.64 0.59
CA ALA A 156 -19.31 6.33 -0.06
C ALA A 156 -18.73 5.23 0.85
N GLY A 157 -17.98 5.62 1.89
CA GLY A 157 -17.17 4.71 2.72
C GLY A 157 -15.81 4.38 2.11
N ILE A 158 -15.50 4.91 0.91
CA ILE A 158 -14.22 4.71 0.21
C ILE A 158 -13.79 5.95 -0.55
N THR A 159 -12.47 6.18 -0.62
CA THR A 159 -11.87 7.12 -1.56
C THR A 159 -10.52 6.64 -2.09
N PHE A 160 -9.96 7.38 -3.03
CA PHE A 160 -8.66 7.12 -3.63
C PHE A 160 -7.76 8.34 -3.59
N CYS A 161 -6.65 8.23 -2.88
CA CYS A 161 -5.58 9.20 -2.90
C CYS A 161 -4.67 8.90 -4.10
N PHE A 162 -4.83 9.63 -5.20
CA PHE A 162 -3.98 9.45 -6.38
C PHE A 162 -2.58 10.01 -6.14
N ALA A 163 -1.55 9.15 -6.11
CA ALA A 163 -0.20 9.52 -5.71
C ALA A 163 0.37 10.73 -6.45
N GLN A 164 0.02 10.96 -7.72
CA GLN A 164 0.48 12.12 -8.49
C GLN A 164 -0.07 13.45 -7.97
N ALA A 165 -1.31 13.46 -7.46
CA ALA A 165 -1.94 14.63 -6.87
C ALA A 165 -1.50 14.86 -5.42
N PHE A 166 -1.25 13.78 -4.69
CA PHE A 166 -0.93 13.83 -3.26
C PHE A 166 0.57 13.96 -2.95
N HIS A 167 1.44 13.51 -3.86
CA HIS A 167 2.90 13.59 -3.71
C HIS A 167 3.56 14.36 -4.87
N PRO A 168 3.19 15.63 -5.12
CA PRO A 168 3.67 16.37 -6.30
C PRO A 168 5.19 16.55 -6.33
N SER A 169 5.84 16.59 -5.17
CA SER A 169 7.30 16.71 -5.03
C SER A 169 8.07 15.49 -5.54
N MET A 170 7.40 14.36 -5.75
CA MET A 170 8.00 13.16 -6.37
C MET A 170 8.53 13.40 -7.78
N ARG A 171 8.08 14.47 -8.47
CA ARG A 171 8.63 14.90 -9.76
C ARG A 171 10.15 15.13 -9.70
N HIS A 172 10.69 15.55 -8.56
CA HIS A 172 12.12 15.83 -8.38
C HIS A 172 12.97 14.55 -8.37
N ALA A 173 12.40 13.41 -7.94
CA ALA A 173 13.06 12.10 -8.01
C ALA A 173 12.81 11.37 -9.34
N ALA A 174 11.88 11.84 -10.18
CA ALA A 174 11.38 11.08 -11.33
C ALA A 174 12.45 10.79 -12.39
N VAL A 175 13.34 11.75 -12.68
CA VAL A 175 14.42 11.60 -13.68
C VAL A 175 15.39 10.51 -13.26
N ALA A 176 15.95 10.62 -12.05
CA ALA A 176 16.89 9.64 -11.52
C ALA A 176 16.28 8.23 -11.46
N ARG A 177 15.02 8.11 -11.00
CA ARG A 177 14.33 6.81 -10.94
C ARG A 177 14.13 6.19 -12.32
N ARG A 178 13.69 6.98 -13.30
CA ARG A 178 13.47 6.51 -14.68
C ARG A 178 14.78 6.08 -15.33
N GLU A 179 15.85 6.85 -15.17
CA GLU A 179 17.15 6.57 -15.78
C GLU A 179 17.88 5.40 -15.11
N LEU A 180 17.73 5.23 -13.79
CA LEU A 180 18.25 4.06 -13.09
C LEU A 180 17.56 2.77 -13.54
N GLY A 181 16.24 2.80 -13.77
CA GLY A 181 15.49 1.64 -14.27
C GLY A 181 15.47 0.41 -13.36
N VAL A 182 15.94 0.52 -12.12
CA VAL A 182 16.00 -0.57 -11.14
C VAL A 182 15.21 -0.24 -9.87
N PRO A 183 14.67 -1.25 -9.15
CA PRO A 183 13.99 -1.01 -7.89
C PRO A 183 14.93 -0.40 -6.84
N THR A 184 14.45 0.63 -6.14
CA THR A 184 15.14 1.33 -5.04
C THR A 184 14.20 1.50 -3.85
N ALA A 185 14.63 2.18 -2.78
CA ALA A 185 13.79 2.40 -1.59
C ALA A 185 12.42 2.99 -1.97
N PHE A 186 12.36 3.88 -2.96
CA PHE A 186 11.12 4.49 -3.48
C PHE A 186 10.06 3.51 -3.96
N ASN A 187 10.42 2.29 -4.36
CA ASN A 187 9.46 1.26 -4.75
C ASN A 187 8.67 0.71 -3.57
N PHE A 188 9.12 0.94 -2.34
CA PHE A 188 8.51 0.41 -1.12
C PHE A 188 7.83 1.49 -0.28
N LEU A 189 8.06 2.78 -0.58
CA LEU A 189 7.52 3.90 0.21
C LEU A 189 6.02 4.13 0.00
N GLY A 190 5.46 3.76 -1.15
CA GLY A 190 4.06 4.04 -1.51
C GLY A 190 3.06 3.59 -0.43
N PRO A 191 3.08 2.31 -0.01
CA PRO A 191 2.21 1.81 1.06
C PRO A 191 2.37 2.50 2.43
N MET A 192 3.52 3.12 2.70
CA MET A 192 3.82 3.75 3.98
C MET A 192 3.55 5.27 3.98
N THR A 193 3.19 5.83 2.82
CA THR A 193 3.07 7.28 2.59
C THR A 193 1.65 7.68 2.17
N ASN A 194 0.64 6.96 2.65
CA ASN A 194 -0.74 7.38 2.47
C ASN A 194 -0.97 8.75 3.15
N PRO A 195 -1.39 9.79 2.41
CA PRO A 195 -1.50 11.16 2.90
C PRO A 195 -2.62 11.36 3.94
N ALA A 196 -3.49 10.36 4.13
CA ALA A 196 -4.59 10.40 5.09
C ALA A 196 -4.22 9.87 6.47
N HIS A 197 -2.95 9.48 6.70
CA HIS A 197 -2.48 8.91 7.98
C HIS A 197 -3.40 7.78 8.48
N VAL A 198 -3.56 6.75 7.64
CA VAL A 198 -4.38 5.58 7.98
C VAL A 198 -3.84 4.85 9.21
N GLN A 199 -4.74 4.44 10.10
CA GLN A 199 -4.43 3.70 11.33
C GLN A 199 -4.23 2.21 11.04
N ALA A 200 -4.95 1.69 10.03
CA ALA A 200 -4.94 0.29 9.62
C ALA A 200 -4.41 0.13 8.19
N SER A 201 -3.61 -0.90 7.94
CA SER A 201 -3.13 -1.21 6.59
C SER A 201 -2.99 -2.71 6.33
N ALA A 202 -3.46 -3.16 5.17
CA ALA A 202 -3.13 -4.46 4.59
C ALA A 202 -2.18 -4.22 3.42
N VAL A 203 -0.92 -4.62 3.58
CA VAL A 203 0.16 -4.25 2.66
C VAL A 203 0.83 -5.48 2.07
N GLY A 204 0.71 -5.61 0.76
CA GLY A 204 1.48 -6.57 -0.02
C GLY A 204 2.89 -6.09 -0.31
N VAL A 205 3.88 -6.97 -0.17
CA VAL A 205 5.28 -6.66 -0.50
C VAL A 205 5.91 -7.83 -1.27
N ALA A 206 6.20 -7.62 -2.56
CA ALA A 206 6.77 -8.66 -3.43
C ALA A 206 8.20 -9.06 -3.02
N ASN A 207 8.96 -8.11 -2.48
CA ASN A 207 10.36 -8.32 -2.09
C ASN A 207 10.48 -8.88 -0.67
N GLU A 208 11.02 -10.09 -0.57
CA GLU A 208 11.15 -10.82 0.70
C GLU A 208 11.96 -10.08 1.78
N ARG A 209 13.02 -9.36 1.38
CA ARG A 209 13.86 -8.59 2.31
C ARG A 209 13.14 -7.35 2.82
N MET A 210 12.30 -6.72 1.99
CA MET A 210 11.62 -5.48 2.33
C MET A 210 10.35 -5.68 3.15
N ALA A 211 9.67 -6.82 3.01
CA ALA A 211 8.42 -7.09 3.75
C ALA A 211 8.54 -6.91 5.28
N PRO A 212 9.53 -7.49 5.99
CA PRO A 212 9.68 -7.25 7.42
C PRO A 212 10.07 -5.80 7.76
N LEU A 213 10.77 -5.10 6.86
CA LEU A 213 11.13 -3.69 7.06
C LEU A 213 9.90 -2.78 6.96
N VAL A 214 9.03 -3.02 5.98
CA VAL A 214 7.74 -2.31 5.85
C VAL A 214 6.89 -2.52 7.10
N ALA A 215 6.83 -3.77 7.61
CA ALA A 215 6.12 -4.05 8.85
C ALA A 215 6.71 -3.29 10.04
N GLY A 216 8.04 -3.24 10.15
CA GLY A 216 8.74 -2.48 11.19
C GLY A 216 8.49 -0.98 11.13
N VAL A 217 8.45 -0.37 9.94
CA VAL A 217 8.16 1.06 9.77
C VAL A 217 6.73 1.37 10.18
N LEU A 218 5.76 0.59 9.72
CA LEU A 218 4.36 0.76 10.09
C LEU A 218 4.15 0.61 11.61
N ALA A 219 4.81 -0.38 12.24
CA ALA A 219 4.80 -0.55 13.69
C ALA A 219 5.41 0.65 14.44
N ARG A 220 6.56 1.16 13.98
CA ARG A 220 7.26 2.32 14.58
C ARG A 220 6.43 3.60 14.50
N ARG A 221 5.62 3.74 13.46
CA ARG A 221 4.70 4.88 13.27
C ARG A 221 3.36 4.69 14.00
N GLY A 222 3.23 3.64 14.82
CA GLY A 222 2.05 3.40 15.67
C GLY A 222 0.84 2.83 14.91
N GLY A 223 1.03 2.37 13.67
CA GLY A 223 -0.04 1.76 12.88
C GLY A 223 -0.36 0.33 13.31
N ARG A 224 -1.48 -0.17 12.80
CA ARG A 224 -1.91 -1.55 12.86
C ARG A 224 -1.98 -2.11 11.44
N GLY A 225 -1.73 -3.40 11.28
CA GLY A 225 -1.84 -3.95 9.95
C GLY A 225 -1.41 -5.39 9.77
N LEU A 226 -1.51 -5.83 8.54
CA LEU A 226 -0.93 -7.07 8.04
C LEU A 226 -0.03 -6.70 6.87
N VAL A 227 1.27 -7.00 6.99
CA VAL A 227 2.15 -7.03 5.83
C VAL A 227 2.25 -8.47 5.37
N PHE A 228 2.18 -8.73 4.06
CA PHE A 228 2.23 -10.09 3.55
C PHE A 228 2.95 -10.23 2.23
N ARG A 229 3.37 -11.46 1.96
CA ARG A 229 3.97 -11.89 0.70
C ARG A 229 3.52 -13.31 0.38
N GLY A 230 2.95 -13.51 -0.80
CA GLY A 230 2.66 -14.84 -1.32
C GLY A 230 3.96 -15.64 -1.54
N HIS A 231 3.95 -16.95 -1.27
CA HIS A 231 5.14 -17.79 -1.54
C HIS A 231 5.54 -17.82 -3.03
N ASP A 232 4.60 -17.49 -3.92
CA ASP A 232 4.75 -17.33 -5.36
C ASP A 232 5.34 -15.97 -5.77
N GLY A 233 5.67 -15.12 -4.78
CA GLY A 233 6.28 -13.81 -4.97
C GLY A 233 5.29 -12.67 -5.19
N LEU A 234 3.97 -12.94 -5.17
CA LEU A 234 2.95 -11.90 -5.24
C LEU A 234 3.02 -10.95 -4.04
N ASP A 235 2.78 -9.67 -4.30
CA ASP A 235 2.46 -8.67 -3.28
C ASP A 235 0.97 -8.69 -2.92
N GLU A 236 0.42 -9.89 -2.74
CA GLU A 236 -0.95 -10.15 -2.29
C GLU A 236 -0.94 -11.39 -1.39
N LEU A 237 -1.95 -11.57 -0.54
CA LEU A 237 -2.22 -12.92 -0.03
C LEU A 237 -2.65 -13.78 -1.23
N THR A 238 -1.87 -14.82 -1.52
CA THR A 238 -2.09 -15.66 -2.69
C THR A 238 -3.03 -16.82 -2.38
N THR A 239 -3.76 -17.29 -3.40
CA THR A 239 -4.55 -18.53 -3.38
C THR A 239 -3.82 -19.71 -4.03
N THR A 240 -2.58 -19.51 -4.50
CA THR A 240 -1.75 -20.57 -5.11
C THR A 240 -1.03 -21.44 -4.08
N GLY A 241 -0.97 -21.00 -2.83
CA GLY A 241 -0.32 -21.68 -1.72
C GLY A 241 -0.27 -20.79 -0.47
N PRO A 242 0.64 -21.07 0.47
CA PRO A 242 0.72 -20.26 1.69
C PRO A 242 1.34 -18.88 1.42
N SER A 243 1.11 -17.97 2.36
CA SER A 243 1.67 -16.62 2.38
C SER A 243 2.36 -16.36 3.71
N LYS A 244 3.49 -15.66 3.67
CA LYS A 244 4.17 -15.17 4.86
C LYS A 244 3.48 -13.88 5.31
N VAL A 245 3.17 -13.77 6.60
CA VAL A 245 2.42 -12.65 7.17
C VAL A 245 3.19 -12.07 8.36
N TRP A 246 3.26 -10.75 8.44
CA TRP A 246 3.75 -9.98 9.56
C TRP A 246 2.59 -9.15 10.11
N GLU A 247 1.99 -9.62 11.20
CA GLU A 247 0.93 -8.90 11.89
C GLU A 247 1.51 -7.80 12.78
N ILE A 248 1.00 -6.58 12.62
CA ILE A 248 1.35 -5.40 13.39
C ILE A 248 0.20 -5.08 14.33
N ARG A 249 0.46 -5.12 15.62
CA ARG A 249 -0.53 -4.81 16.65
C ARG A 249 0.16 -4.34 17.93
N ASN A 250 -0.36 -3.27 18.54
CA ASN A 250 0.17 -2.73 19.81
C ASN A 250 1.68 -2.48 19.77
N GLY A 251 2.20 -1.97 18.65
CA GLY A 251 3.63 -1.69 18.45
C GLY A 251 4.53 -2.93 18.24
N HIS A 252 3.96 -4.14 18.18
CA HIS A 252 4.70 -5.38 17.98
C HIS A 252 4.44 -5.94 16.59
N VAL A 253 5.46 -6.60 16.03
CA VAL A 253 5.36 -7.36 14.78
C VAL A 253 5.48 -8.85 15.10
N THR A 254 4.48 -9.64 14.71
CA THR A 254 4.47 -11.10 14.84
C THR A 254 4.46 -11.74 13.47
N GLU A 255 5.44 -12.60 13.21
CA GLU A 255 5.56 -13.32 11.94
C GLU A 255 4.85 -14.68 12.02
N SER A 256 4.09 -15.02 10.98
CA SER A 256 3.44 -16.32 10.83
C SER A 256 3.34 -16.74 9.36
N MET A 257 2.91 -17.98 9.14
CA MET A 257 2.57 -18.50 7.81
C MET A 257 1.07 -18.73 7.77
N PHE A 258 0.41 -18.27 6.70
CA PHE A 258 -1.02 -18.42 6.52
C PHE A 258 -1.33 -19.26 5.27
N ASP A 259 -2.19 -20.27 5.40
CA ASP A 259 -2.60 -21.12 4.28
C ASP A 259 -4.10 -20.91 3.97
N PRO A 260 -4.45 -20.38 2.79
CA PRO A 260 -5.84 -20.05 2.44
C PRO A 260 -6.76 -21.28 2.40
N ARG A 261 -6.21 -22.51 2.29
CA ARG A 261 -7.01 -23.74 2.31
C ARG A 261 -7.78 -23.93 3.60
N MET A 262 -7.34 -23.31 4.70
CA MET A 262 -8.07 -23.37 5.96
C MET A 262 -9.41 -22.61 5.92
N LEU A 263 -9.57 -21.70 4.97
CA LEU A 263 -10.82 -21.00 4.69
C LEU A 263 -11.70 -21.76 3.68
N GLY A 264 -11.27 -22.95 3.24
CA GLY A 264 -11.95 -23.71 2.18
C GLY A 264 -11.63 -23.24 0.76
N ILE A 265 -10.71 -22.29 0.59
CA ILE A 265 -10.30 -21.79 -0.73
C ILE A 265 -9.53 -22.88 -1.46
N ARG A 266 -9.95 -23.17 -2.70
CA ARG A 266 -9.27 -24.13 -3.57
C ARG A 266 -7.98 -23.51 -4.09
N LYS A 267 -6.93 -24.33 -4.20
CA LYS A 267 -5.66 -23.90 -4.78
C LYS A 267 -5.85 -23.47 -6.23
N ALA A 268 -5.51 -22.23 -6.54
CA ALA A 268 -5.47 -21.68 -7.89
C ALA A 268 -4.05 -21.79 -8.50
N THR A 269 -3.94 -21.49 -9.78
CA THR A 269 -2.66 -21.24 -10.47
C THR A 269 -2.45 -19.74 -10.65
N LEU A 270 -1.21 -19.32 -10.94
CA LEU A 270 -0.93 -17.92 -11.26
C LEU A 270 -1.68 -17.45 -12.52
N GLU A 271 -1.86 -18.34 -13.50
CA GLU A 271 -2.60 -18.01 -14.73
C GLU A 271 -4.08 -17.72 -14.45
N ASP A 272 -4.67 -18.38 -13.46
CA ASP A 272 -6.06 -18.13 -13.03
C ASP A 272 -6.25 -16.72 -12.44
N LEU A 273 -5.18 -16.10 -11.96
CA LEU A 273 -5.17 -14.76 -11.38
C LEU A 273 -4.70 -13.69 -12.38
N ARG A 274 -4.39 -14.08 -13.61
CA ARG A 274 -3.82 -13.18 -14.62
C ARG A 274 -4.83 -12.10 -15.02
N GLY A 275 -4.35 -10.87 -14.99
CA GLY A 275 -5.09 -9.70 -15.44
C GLY A 275 -4.87 -9.39 -16.92
N GLY A 276 -5.63 -8.43 -17.40
CA GLY A 276 -5.49 -7.84 -18.73
C GLY A 276 -5.26 -6.33 -18.66
N ASP A 277 -5.71 -5.65 -19.70
CA ASP A 277 -5.78 -4.19 -19.71
C ASP A 277 -6.82 -3.66 -18.70
N ALA A 278 -6.92 -2.34 -18.61
CA ALA A 278 -7.82 -1.69 -17.66
C ALA A 278 -9.31 -2.07 -17.88
N ALA A 279 -9.73 -2.32 -19.13
CA ALA A 279 -11.11 -2.70 -19.45
C ALA A 279 -11.41 -4.14 -19.04
N ALA A 280 -10.50 -5.07 -19.32
CA ALA A 280 -10.59 -6.45 -18.89
C ALA A 280 -10.62 -6.54 -17.35
N ASN A 281 -9.73 -5.84 -16.66
CA ASN A 281 -9.69 -5.86 -15.20
C ASN A 281 -10.91 -5.17 -14.58
N ALA A 282 -11.44 -4.08 -15.17
CA ALA A 282 -12.69 -3.48 -14.73
C ALA A 282 -13.89 -4.44 -14.89
N ALA A 283 -13.94 -5.24 -15.96
CA ALA A 283 -14.96 -6.26 -16.13
C ALA A 283 -14.88 -7.35 -15.05
N VAL A 284 -13.67 -7.79 -14.69
CA VAL A 284 -13.45 -8.73 -13.57
C VAL A 284 -13.92 -8.11 -12.26
N VAL A 285 -13.57 -6.86 -11.97
CA VAL A 285 -14.03 -6.15 -10.75
C VAL A 285 -15.55 -6.18 -10.68
N ARG A 286 -16.25 -5.77 -11.75
CA ARG A 286 -17.72 -5.78 -11.77
C ARG A 286 -18.30 -7.18 -11.57
N ALA A 287 -17.71 -8.20 -12.20
CA ALA A 287 -18.17 -9.58 -12.04
C ALA A 287 -18.02 -10.07 -10.60
N VAL A 288 -16.87 -9.82 -9.96
CA VAL A 288 -16.62 -10.20 -8.56
C VAL A 288 -17.58 -9.47 -7.62
N LEU A 289 -17.77 -8.17 -7.78
CA LEU A 289 -18.71 -7.39 -6.95
C LEU A 289 -20.17 -7.82 -7.14
N ALA A 290 -20.52 -8.35 -8.32
CA ALA A 290 -21.83 -8.94 -8.61
C ALA A 290 -21.98 -10.39 -8.11
N GLY A 291 -20.96 -10.95 -7.44
CA GLY A 291 -20.99 -12.29 -6.86
C GLY A 291 -20.57 -13.42 -7.80
N ALA A 292 -19.90 -13.12 -8.92
CA ALA A 292 -19.32 -14.17 -9.75
C ALA A 292 -18.28 -14.97 -8.96
N PRO A 293 -18.39 -16.30 -8.88
CA PRO A 293 -17.41 -17.12 -8.18
C PRO A 293 -16.13 -17.27 -9.01
N GLY A 294 -15.04 -17.67 -8.37
CA GLY A 294 -13.82 -18.10 -9.06
C GLY A 294 -12.54 -17.56 -8.44
N PRO A 295 -11.37 -17.88 -9.02
CA PRO A 295 -10.07 -17.58 -8.44
C PRO A 295 -9.84 -16.10 -8.12
N ALA A 296 -10.32 -15.18 -8.97
CA ALA A 296 -10.25 -13.74 -8.73
C ALA A 296 -11.11 -13.30 -7.53
N ALA A 297 -12.30 -13.88 -7.37
CA ALA A 297 -13.17 -13.61 -6.23
C ALA A 297 -12.55 -14.16 -4.93
N ASP A 298 -12.04 -15.39 -4.96
CA ASP A 298 -11.37 -16.02 -3.81
C ASP A 298 -10.17 -15.17 -3.33
N ALA A 299 -9.34 -14.69 -4.26
CA ALA A 299 -8.21 -13.82 -3.96
C ALA A 299 -8.64 -12.45 -3.41
N ALA A 300 -9.69 -11.85 -3.99
CA ALA A 300 -10.23 -10.58 -3.52
C ALA A 300 -10.83 -10.67 -2.11
N LEU A 301 -11.61 -11.72 -1.84
CA LEU A 301 -12.20 -12.00 -0.53
C LEU A 301 -11.13 -12.25 0.53
N LEU A 302 -10.08 -13.01 0.19
CA LEU A 302 -8.95 -13.28 1.07
C LEU A 302 -8.21 -11.98 1.48
N ASN A 303 -7.91 -11.11 0.51
CA ASN A 303 -7.23 -9.84 0.79
C ASN A 303 -8.15 -8.82 1.47
N ALA A 304 -9.46 -8.85 1.20
CA ALA A 304 -10.44 -8.08 1.95
C ALA A 304 -10.49 -8.53 3.42
N ALA A 305 -10.48 -9.84 3.67
CA ALA A 305 -10.42 -10.40 5.02
C ALA A 305 -9.18 -9.92 5.77
N ALA A 306 -8.02 -9.89 5.11
CA ALA A 306 -6.80 -9.32 5.69
C ALA A 306 -6.95 -7.84 6.03
N GLY A 307 -7.57 -7.04 5.15
CA GLY A 307 -7.91 -5.65 5.43
C GLY A 307 -8.85 -5.48 6.63
N LEU A 308 -9.89 -6.30 6.73
CA LEU A 308 -10.84 -6.27 7.85
C LEU A 308 -10.19 -6.72 9.17
N VAL A 309 -9.33 -7.75 9.13
CA VAL A 309 -8.48 -8.12 10.26
C VAL A 309 -7.49 -7.01 10.58
N ALA A 310 -6.98 -6.23 9.64
CA ALA A 310 -6.14 -5.06 9.90
C ALA A 310 -6.92 -3.84 10.44
N PHE A 311 -8.24 -3.78 10.25
CA PHE A 311 -9.13 -2.67 10.66
C PHE A 311 -9.86 -2.85 12.00
N ASP A 312 -10.22 -4.08 12.38
CA ASP A 312 -10.84 -4.43 13.68
C ASP A 312 -10.06 -4.06 14.97
N LEU A 313 -10.37 -2.96 15.65
CA LEU A 313 -9.66 -2.53 16.87
C LEU A 313 -9.60 -3.59 17.99
N ASP A 314 -10.64 -4.42 18.10
CA ASP A 314 -10.84 -5.36 19.21
C ASP A 314 -10.47 -6.80 18.84
N ALA A 315 -9.72 -6.98 17.74
CA ALA A 315 -9.30 -8.29 17.29
C ALA A 315 -8.50 -9.06 18.36
N VAL A 316 -9.14 -10.10 18.89
CA VAL A 316 -8.62 -11.03 19.90
C VAL A 316 -8.68 -12.47 19.39
N GLY A 317 -7.87 -13.33 19.99
CA GLY A 317 -7.83 -14.76 19.65
C GLY A 317 -6.89 -15.11 18.49
N PRO A 318 -6.84 -16.40 18.11
CA PRO A 318 -5.95 -16.92 17.07
C PRO A 318 -6.12 -16.16 15.75
N PHE A 319 -5.02 -15.91 15.06
CA PHE A 319 -5.01 -15.15 13.80
C PHE A 319 -5.92 -15.78 12.75
N GLU A 320 -5.94 -17.11 12.71
CA GLU A 320 -6.67 -17.90 11.73
C GLU A 320 -8.18 -17.87 11.95
N GLU A 321 -8.63 -17.85 13.20
CA GLU A 321 -10.05 -17.67 13.54
C GLU A 321 -10.54 -16.28 13.16
N ARG A 322 -9.70 -15.25 13.39
CA ARG A 322 -9.99 -13.87 12.98
C ARG A 322 -10.06 -13.73 11.46
N MET A 323 -9.12 -14.35 10.73
CA MET A 323 -9.14 -14.40 9.27
C MET A 323 -10.42 -15.09 8.76
N ALA A 324 -10.84 -16.20 9.37
CA ALA A 324 -12.07 -16.89 8.98
C ALA A 324 -13.33 -16.07 9.24
N ALA A 325 -13.41 -15.36 10.37
CA ALA A 325 -14.53 -14.46 10.66
C ALA A 325 -14.57 -13.27 9.68
N ALA A 326 -13.42 -12.66 9.39
CA ALA A 326 -13.30 -11.58 8.42
C ALA A 326 -13.61 -12.02 6.98
N PHE A 327 -13.24 -13.24 6.62
CA PHE A 327 -13.56 -13.82 5.31
C PHE A 327 -15.07 -13.95 5.10
N LYS A 328 -15.81 -14.44 6.10
CA LYS A 328 -17.28 -14.49 6.04
C LYS A 328 -17.91 -13.11 5.87
N ARG A 329 -17.39 -12.09 6.56
CA ARG A 329 -17.84 -10.70 6.38
C ARG A 329 -17.57 -10.17 4.97
N ALA A 330 -16.45 -10.57 4.37
CA ALA A 330 -16.15 -10.23 2.98
C ALA A 330 -17.12 -10.93 2.01
N GLU A 331 -17.47 -12.20 2.26
CA GLU A 331 -18.47 -12.93 1.48
C GLU A 331 -19.86 -12.30 1.60
N GLU A 332 -20.27 -11.90 2.81
CA GLU A 332 -21.53 -11.18 3.08
C GLU A 332 -21.57 -9.83 2.35
N SER A 333 -20.47 -9.08 2.33
CA SER A 333 -20.35 -7.81 1.61
C SER A 333 -20.59 -7.95 0.11
N VAL A 334 -20.09 -9.02 -0.51
CA VAL A 334 -20.35 -9.32 -1.93
C VAL A 334 -21.76 -9.87 -2.14
N SER A 335 -22.16 -10.89 -1.40
CA SER A 335 -23.43 -11.60 -1.61
C SER A 335 -24.68 -10.76 -1.29
N SER A 336 -24.56 -9.77 -0.40
CA SER A 336 -25.62 -8.79 -0.12
C SER A 336 -25.72 -7.67 -1.16
N GLY A 337 -24.70 -7.51 -2.01
CA GLY A 337 -24.58 -6.39 -2.95
C GLY A 337 -23.94 -5.13 -2.38
N ALA A 338 -23.62 -5.08 -1.07
CA ALA A 338 -23.05 -3.90 -0.41
C ALA A 338 -21.74 -3.41 -1.05
N ALA A 339 -20.87 -4.32 -1.48
CA ALA A 339 -19.62 -3.96 -2.16
C ALA A 339 -19.86 -3.29 -3.52
N ALA A 340 -20.88 -3.73 -4.27
CA ALA A 340 -21.27 -3.13 -5.54
C ALA A 340 -21.90 -1.74 -5.32
N GLU A 341 -22.78 -1.60 -4.31
CA GLU A 341 -23.37 -0.31 -3.94
C GLU A 341 -22.33 0.74 -3.56
N VAL A 342 -21.25 0.34 -2.87
CA VAL A 342 -20.13 1.24 -2.57
C VAL A 342 -19.52 1.81 -3.85
N LEU A 343 -19.27 0.97 -4.86
CA LEU A 343 -18.75 1.43 -6.15
C LEU A 343 -19.73 2.39 -6.83
N ASP A 344 -21.02 2.05 -6.88
CA ASP A 344 -22.04 2.86 -7.54
C ASP A 344 -22.19 4.24 -6.86
N ARG A 345 -22.25 4.27 -5.52
CA ARG A 345 -22.26 5.52 -4.74
C ARG A 345 -21.02 6.35 -5.02
N TRP A 346 -19.84 5.72 -5.00
CA TRP A 346 -18.58 6.43 -5.22
C TRP A 346 -18.50 7.03 -6.64
N VAL A 347 -18.93 6.27 -7.66
CA VAL A 347 -19.00 6.76 -9.04
C VAL A 347 -19.92 7.97 -9.14
N SER A 348 -21.12 7.92 -8.54
CA SER A 348 -22.07 9.05 -8.52
C SER A 348 -21.44 10.29 -7.88
N LEU A 349 -20.94 10.15 -6.65
CA LEU A 349 -20.37 11.26 -5.87
C LEU A 349 -19.14 11.89 -6.54
N SER A 350 -18.33 11.08 -7.21
CA SER A 350 -17.14 11.57 -7.91
C SER A 350 -17.45 12.40 -9.16
N ARG A 351 -18.67 12.31 -9.70
CA ARG A 351 -19.10 13.03 -10.91
C ARG A 351 -19.80 14.35 -10.60
N ASP A 352 -20.46 14.41 -9.45
CA ASP A 352 -21.10 15.61 -8.91
C ASP A 352 -20.06 16.66 -8.46
#